data_AF-A0A833HHA7-F1
#
_entry.id   AF-A0A833HHA7-F1
#
_cell.length_a   1.000
_cell.length_b   1.000
_cell.length_c   1.000
_cell.angle_alpha   90.00
_cell.angle_beta   90.00
_cell.angle_gamma   90.00
#
_symmetry.space_group_name_H-M   'P 1'
#
loop_
_entity.id
_entity.type
_entity.pdbx_description
1 polymer ?
#
loop_
_entity_poly.entity_id
_entity_poly.type
_entity_poly.pdbx_seq_one_letter_code
_entity_poly.pdbx_strand_id
1 'polypeptide(L)'
;MADSFPVPPPSALAREAVLADYSLGWRSRHASLIGRREVLTGKGKFGIFGDGKELPQLALARVFRPGDFRSGYYRDQTFMMAVGRLSLDEYFAQIYADPDREREPHSAGRQMNAHFATRLRAADGSWLDLTAGPQSAADLSPTAGQMPRLVGLGYASRLYRELPGLAAFRGFSKGGDEVAFGTIGNASCAEGHFWEALNAVAVLKAPVLVSVWDDDYGISVPNEFQLAKADLSELLQGFARRAPGEPGIDLWSVAGWDYPALVDTYLAATERVRREHVPAVVHVRELTQPQGHSTSGSHERYKSKERLRWEEEHDGLKRMRGWLLDEGMASAAELDALEAEALAAAREAQRRSWAAFENPLRAEAERL
;
A
#
# COMPACT_ATOMS: atom_id res chain seq x y z
N MET A 1 -18.52 -11.90 11.68
CA MET A 1 -17.16 -12.42 11.92
C MET A 1 -16.28 -11.67 10.96
N ALA A 2 -15.35 -10.86 11.47
CA ALA A 2 -14.47 -10.06 10.63
C ALA A 2 -13.59 -11.00 9.80
N ASP A 3 -13.48 -10.74 8.50
CA ASP A 3 -12.51 -11.39 7.62
C ASP A 3 -11.09 -11.03 8.09
N SER A 4 -10.59 -11.69 9.13
CA SER A 4 -9.20 -11.56 9.56
C SER A 4 -8.35 -12.42 8.63
N PHE A 5 -7.57 -11.80 7.76
CA PHE A 5 -6.64 -12.50 6.89
C PHE A 5 -5.47 -13.08 7.71
N PRO A 6 -5.16 -14.38 7.59
CA PRO A 6 -3.98 -14.94 8.25
C PRO A 6 -2.72 -14.33 7.63
N VAL A 7 -1.81 -13.82 8.47
CA VAL A 7 -0.47 -13.38 8.05
C VAL A 7 0.32 -14.64 7.66
N PRO A 8 0.74 -14.81 6.38
CA PRO A 8 1.36 -16.05 5.93
C PRO A 8 2.78 -16.23 6.51
N PRO A 9 3.22 -17.48 6.76
CA PRO A 9 4.56 -17.78 7.27
C PRO A 9 5.66 -17.46 6.22
N PRO A 10 6.90 -17.21 6.65
CA PRO A 10 8.00 -16.86 5.75
C PRO A 10 8.59 -18.13 5.10
N SER A 11 7.85 -18.75 4.19
CA SER A 11 8.44 -19.50 3.08
C SER A 11 8.05 -18.76 1.81
N ALA A 12 9.03 -18.27 1.05
CA ALA A 12 8.85 -17.22 0.05
C ALA A 12 7.65 -17.46 -0.87
N LEU A 13 7.39 -18.71 -1.28
CA LEU A 13 6.33 -19.05 -2.23
C LEU A 13 5.62 -20.37 -1.90
N ALA A 14 5.21 -20.61 -0.64
CA ALA A 14 4.33 -21.74 -0.36
C ALA A 14 3.00 -21.59 -1.11
N ARG A 15 2.57 -22.63 -1.84
CA ARG A 15 1.36 -22.65 -2.67
C ARG A 15 0.17 -21.97 -1.99
N GLU A 16 -0.18 -22.40 -0.77
CA GLU A 16 -1.34 -21.87 -0.04
C GLU A 16 -1.23 -20.36 0.21
N ALA A 17 -0.05 -19.88 0.62
CA ALA A 17 0.19 -18.46 0.86
C ALA A 17 0.13 -17.66 -0.45
N VAL A 18 0.63 -18.21 -1.55
CA VAL A 18 0.59 -17.56 -2.87
C VAL A 18 -0.85 -17.47 -3.39
N LEU A 19 -1.65 -18.53 -3.24
CA LEU A 19 -3.07 -18.52 -3.63
C LEU A 19 -3.90 -17.59 -2.76
N ALA A 20 -3.56 -17.43 -1.48
CA ALA A 20 -4.18 -16.44 -0.60
C ALA A 20 -3.91 -15.01 -1.10
N ASP A 21 -2.67 -14.70 -1.46
CA ASP A 21 -2.31 -13.40 -2.05
C ASP A 21 -3.02 -13.17 -3.37
N TYR A 22 -3.09 -14.19 -4.23
CA TYR A 22 -3.82 -14.11 -5.50
C TYR A 22 -5.30 -13.77 -5.29
N SER A 23 -5.97 -14.49 -4.37
CA SER A 23 -7.37 -14.22 -4.01
C SER A 23 -7.55 -12.81 -3.46
N LEU A 24 -6.65 -12.36 -2.57
CA LEU A 24 -6.71 -11.03 -1.99
C LEU A 24 -6.49 -9.92 -3.04
N GLY A 25 -5.57 -10.14 -3.97
CA GLY A 25 -5.35 -9.25 -5.11
C GLY A 25 -6.63 -9.05 -5.93
N TRP A 26 -7.34 -10.13 -6.25
CA TRP A 26 -8.64 -10.05 -6.93
C TRP A 26 -9.74 -9.40 -6.09
N ARG A 27 -9.77 -9.62 -4.77
CA ARG A 27 -10.71 -8.93 -3.86
C ARG A 27 -10.49 -7.41 -3.93
N SER A 28 -9.24 -6.99 -3.84
CA SER A 28 -8.84 -5.58 -3.97
C SER A 28 -9.22 -5.01 -5.34
N ARG A 29 -8.91 -5.72 -6.44
CA ARG A 29 -9.30 -5.34 -7.81
C ARG A 29 -10.81 -5.15 -7.96
N HIS A 30 -11.61 -6.09 -7.47
CA HIS A 30 -13.06 -6.00 -7.56
C HIS A 30 -13.62 -4.88 -6.68
N ALA A 31 -13.05 -4.66 -5.50
CA ALA A 31 -13.40 -3.51 -4.67
C ALA A 31 -13.16 -2.18 -5.41
N SER A 32 -12.03 -2.06 -6.11
CA SER A 32 -11.71 -0.89 -6.93
C SER A 32 -12.72 -0.68 -8.07
N LEU A 33 -13.06 -1.73 -8.82
CA LEU A 33 -14.02 -1.68 -9.93
C LEU A 33 -15.44 -1.32 -9.47
N ILE A 34 -15.88 -1.92 -8.37
CA ILE A 34 -17.20 -1.66 -7.79
C ILE A 34 -17.24 -0.26 -7.18
N GLY A 35 -16.22 0.13 -6.43
CA GLY A 35 -16.10 1.45 -5.81
C GLY A 35 -16.15 2.57 -6.84
N ARG A 36 -15.45 2.42 -7.98
CA ARG A 36 -15.53 3.37 -9.09
C ARG A 36 -16.96 3.54 -9.59
N ARG A 37 -17.68 2.44 -9.78
CA ARG A 37 -19.09 2.49 -10.21
C ARG A 37 -19.96 3.21 -9.18
N GLU A 38 -19.77 2.94 -7.89
CA GLU A 38 -20.56 3.59 -6.82
C GLU A 38 -20.39 5.11 -6.83
N VAL A 39 -19.16 5.60 -7.04
CA VAL A 39 -18.88 7.04 -7.21
C VAL A 39 -19.54 7.58 -8.47
N LEU A 40 -19.41 6.90 -9.62
CA LEU A 40 -20.00 7.36 -10.88
C LEU A 40 -21.54 7.34 -10.88
N THR A 41 -22.15 6.52 -10.02
CA THR A 41 -23.60 6.52 -9.78
C THR A 41 -24.04 7.50 -8.68
N GLY A 42 -23.12 8.31 -8.14
CA GLY A 42 -23.41 9.40 -7.19
C GLY A 42 -23.50 8.98 -5.73
N LYS A 43 -23.24 7.71 -5.39
CA LYS A 43 -23.25 7.23 -4.00
C LYS A 43 -21.97 7.61 -3.25
N GLY A 44 -20.83 7.62 -3.93
CA GLY A 44 -19.58 8.22 -3.44
C GLY A 44 -19.36 9.61 -4.06
N LYS A 45 -18.63 10.49 -3.37
CA LYS A 45 -18.36 11.86 -3.84
C LYS A 45 -17.10 11.98 -4.71
N PHE A 46 -16.13 11.11 -4.46
CA PHE A 46 -14.85 11.06 -5.16
C PHE A 46 -14.26 9.65 -5.01
N GLY A 47 -13.46 9.21 -5.99
CA GLY A 47 -12.83 7.90 -5.97
C GLY A 47 -11.41 7.92 -6.51
N ILE A 48 -10.47 7.45 -5.68
CA ILE A 48 -9.15 6.96 -6.11
C ILE A 48 -9.02 5.48 -5.74
N PHE A 49 -8.44 4.68 -6.64
CA PHE A 49 -8.39 3.23 -6.52
C PHE A 49 -6.96 2.71 -6.73
N GLY A 50 -6.61 1.63 -6.03
CA GLY A 50 -5.27 1.03 -6.08
C GLY A 50 -5.07 -0.05 -7.14
N ASP A 51 -5.97 -0.17 -8.12
CA ASP A 51 -5.87 -1.18 -9.16
C ASP A 51 -4.60 -1.04 -10.02
N GLY A 52 -4.05 -2.19 -10.43
CA GLY A 52 -2.81 -2.29 -11.20
C GLY A 52 -1.53 -2.29 -10.36
N LYS A 53 -1.66 -2.23 -9.02
CA LYS A 53 -0.54 -2.19 -8.06
C LYS A 53 -0.68 -3.27 -6.99
N GLU A 54 -1.49 -4.29 -7.23
CA GLU A 54 -1.81 -5.32 -6.25
C GLU A 54 -0.58 -6.16 -5.88
N LEU A 55 0.14 -6.68 -6.87
CA LEU A 55 1.28 -7.58 -6.65
C LEU A 55 2.39 -6.99 -5.78
N PRO A 56 2.94 -5.79 -6.06
CA PRO A 56 4.01 -5.27 -5.23
C PRO A 56 3.55 -4.95 -3.80
N GLN A 57 2.29 -4.60 -3.61
CA GLN A 57 1.70 -4.37 -2.29
C GLN A 57 1.52 -5.67 -1.50
N LEU A 58 1.13 -6.76 -2.16
CA LEU A 58 1.07 -8.10 -1.57
C LEU A 58 2.48 -8.58 -1.17
N ALA A 59 3.47 -8.42 -2.05
CA ALA A 59 4.85 -8.77 -1.77
C ALA A 59 5.44 -7.94 -0.60
N LEU A 60 5.15 -6.63 -0.56
CA LEU A 60 5.54 -5.76 0.55
C LEU A 60 4.88 -6.18 1.89
N ALA A 61 3.62 -6.62 1.86
CA ALA A 61 2.92 -7.04 3.09
C ALA A 61 3.56 -8.27 3.75
N ARG A 62 4.22 -9.15 2.99
CA ARG A 62 4.89 -10.35 3.52
C ARG A 62 6.07 -10.05 4.45
N VAL A 63 6.64 -8.86 4.34
CA VAL A 63 7.82 -8.44 5.13
C VAL A 63 7.48 -7.43 6.23
N PHE A 64 6.21 -7.03 6.31
CA PHE A 64 5.71 -6.09 7.30
C PHE A 64 5.34 -6.83 8.61
N ARG A 65 5.99 -6.47 9.71
CA ARG A 65 5.86 -7.15 11.01
C ARG A 65 5.07 -6.30 12.01
N PRO A 66 4.44 -6.90 13.04
CA PRO A 66 3.86 -6.16 14.15
C PRO A 66 4.88 -5.22 14.82
N GLY A 67 4.53 -3.94 14.92
CA GLY A 67 5.41 -2.85 15.35
C GLY A 67 5.92 -1.97 14.21
N ASP A 68 5.97 -2.49 12.97
CA ASP A 68 6.35 -1.69 11.81
C ASP A 68 5.28 -0.64 11.49
N PHE A 69 5.72 0.47 10.89
CA PHE A 69 4.87 1.59 10.52
C PHE A 69 4.87 1.82 9.01
N ARG A 70 3.69 2.03 8.42
CA ARG A 70 3.53 2.61 7.09
C ARG A 70 3.37 4.13 7.18
N SER A 71 4.07 4.87 6.31
CA SER A 71 3.79 6.28 5.98
C SER A 71 3.42 6.33 4.50
N GLY A 72 2.13 6.55 4.23
CA GLY A 72 1.48 5.96 3.08
C GLY A 72 1.12 6.86 1.90
N TYR A 73 0.75 6.19 0.81
CA TYR A 73 0.19 6.76 -0.42
C TYR A 73 -1.25 6.28 -0.66
N TYR A 74 -2.09 7.11 -1.27
CA TYR A 74 -3.52 6.89 -1.44
C TYR A 74 -3.92 5.73 -2.38
N ARG A 75 -2.96 4.93 -2.88
CA ARG A 75 -3.25 3.72 -3.68
C ARG A 75 -2.91 2.42 -2.97
N ASP A 76 -2.60 2.46 -1.67
CA ASP A 76 -2.14 1.28 -0.94
C ASP A 76 -3.26 0.40 -0.36
N GLN A 77 -4.46 0.40 -0.97
CA GLN A 77 -5.58 -0.37 -0.44
C GLN A 77 -5.26 -1.88 -0.32
N THR A 78 -4.51 -2.44 -1.26
CA THR A 78 -4.18 -3.87 -1.27
C THR A 78 -3.23 -4.20 -0.13
N PHE A 79 -2.23 -3.34 0.10
CA PHE A 79 -1.33 -3.47 1.24
C PHE A 79 -2.11 -3.40 2.55
N MET A 80 -3.01 -2.42 2.70
CA MET A 80 -3.81 -2.26 3.92
C MET A 80 -4.73 -3.45 4.17
N MET A 81 -5.30 -4.06 3.12
CA MET A 81 -6.03 -5.32 3.23
C MET A 81 -5.13 -6.48 3.65
N ALA A 82 -3.96 -6.61 3.04
CA ALA A 82 -3.02 -7.70 3.27
C ALA A 82 -2.46 -7.72 4.69
N VAL A 83 -2.25 -6.55 5.30
CA VAL A 83 -1.82 -6.44 6.70
C VAL A 83 -2.99 -6.43 7.70
N GLY A 84 -4.22 -6.72 7.25
CA GLY A 84 -5.40 -6.80 8.12
C GLY A 84 -5.80 -5.47 8.75
N ARG A 85 -5.47 -4.35 8.11
CA ARG A 85 -5.83 -2.99 8.55
C ARG A 85 -6.95 -2.35 7.75
N LEU A 86 -7.47 -3.06 6.76
CA LEU A 86 -8.61 -2.63 5.96
C LEU A 86 -9.39 -3.87 5.53
N SER A 87 -10.66 -3.91 5.86
CA SER A 87 -11.62 -4.87 5.31
C SER A 87 -12.34 -4.29 4.09
N LEU A 88 -13.01 -5.17 3.33
CA LEU A 88 -13.85 -4.72 2.21
C LEU A 88 -14.99 -3.82 2.70
N ASP A 89 -15.60 -4.14 3.85
CA ASP A 89 -16.68 -3.35 4.43
C ASP A 89 -16.19 -1.94 4.84
N GLU A 90 -15.05 -1.84 5.53
CA GLU A 90 -14.42 -0.54 5.88
C GLU A 90 -14.03 0.26 4.63
N TYR A 91 -13.57 -0.40 3.57
CA TYR A 91 -13.23 0.25 2.31
C TYR A 91 -14.46 0.89 1.64
N PHE A 92 -15.60 0.19 1.61
CA PHE A 92 -16.83 0.77 1.08
C PHE A 92 -17.41 1.84 2.02
N ALA A 93 -17.31 1.67 3.35
CA ALA A 93 -17.69 2.70 4.31
C ALA A 93 -16.92 4.02 4.10
N GLN A 94 -15.62 3.94 3.75
CA GLN A 94 -14.84 5.12 3.33
C GLN A 94 -15.41 5.80 2.08
N ILE A 95 -15.81 5.02 1.06
CA ILE A 95 -16.38 5.57 -0.18
C ILE A 95 -17.68 6.34 0.10
N TYR A 96 -18.48 5.86 1.03
CA TYR A 96 -19.75 6.49 1.43
C TYR A 96 -19.58 7.61 2.46
N ALA A 97 -18.36 7.82 2.98
CA ALA A 97 -18.06 8.74 4.07
C ALA A 97 -18.89 8.47 5.33
N ASP A 98 -18.98 7.20 5.72
CA ASP A 98 -19.72 6.79 6.92
C ASP A 98 -19.12 7.45 8.19
N PRO A 99 -19.90 8.21 8.98
CA PRO A 99 -19.40 8.90 10.17
C PRO A 99 -19.24 7.99 11.39
N ASP A 100 -19.63 6.72 11.30
CA ASP A 100 -19.48 5.76 12.38
C ASP A 100 -18.05 5.26 12.50
N ARG A 101 -17.51 5.38 13.71
CA ARG A 101 -16.10 5.09 14.02
C ARG A 101 -15.76 3.60 14.00
N GLU A 102 -16.75 2.72 14.14
CA GLU A 102 -16.54 1.28 14.09
C GLU A 102 -16.66 0.77 12.65
N ARG A 103 -17.49 1.40 11.81
CA ARG A 103 -17.63 1.03 10.39
C ARG A 103 -16.58 1.68 9.49
N GLU A 104 -16.13 2.89 9.80
CA GLU A 104 -15.04 3.59 9.12
C GLU A 104 -13.99 4.06 10.14
N PRO A 105 -13.08 3.15 10.57
CA PRO A 105 -12.18 3.40 11.69
C PRO A 105 -11.05 4.38 11.39
N HIS A 106 -10.78 4.68 10.12
CA HIS A 106 -9.63 5.50 9.74
C HIS A 106 -9.89 6.98 9.95
N SER A 107 -11.05 7.49 9.53
CA SER A 107 -11.35 8.93 9.59
C SER A 107 -12.74 9.27 10.10
N ALA A 108 -13.65 8.28 10.21
CA ALA A 108 -15.08 8.48 10.40
C ALA A 108 -15.67 9.48 9.38
N GLY A 109 -15.41 9.24 8.09
CA GLY A 109 -15.94 10.04 6.98
C GLY A 109 -15.33 11.44 6.81
N ARG A 110 -14.23 11.74 7.52
CA ARG A 110 -13.56 13.06 7.47
C ARG A 110 -12.51 13.18 6.38
N GLN A 111 -12.10 12.06 5.79
CA GLN A 111 -11.14 12.01 4.70
C GLN A 111 -11.79 11.37 3.48
N MET A 112 -11.16 11.58 2.31
CA MET A 112 -11.55 10.87 1.09
C MET A 112 -11.23 9.38 1.21
N ASN A 113 -11.82 8.57 0.33
CA ASN A 113 -11.46 7.16 0.25
C ASN A 113 -9.95 6.98 0.02
N ALA A 114 -9.43 5.85 0.50
CA ALA A 114 -8.00 5.53 0.45
C ALA A 114 -7.08 6.50 1.22
N HIS A 115 -7.61 7.18 2.24
CA HIS A 115 -6.82 7.80 3.29
C HIS A 115 -6.87 6.90 4.54
N PHE A 116 -5.81 6.14 4.75
CA PHE A 116 -5.76 5.17 5.83
C PHE A 116 -5.09 5.75 7.06
N ALA A 117 -5.51 5.29 8.23
CA ALA A 117 -4.91 5.62 9.51
C ALA A 117 -5.12 4.49 10.50
N THR A 118 -4.21 4.33 11.46
CA THR A 118 -4.41 3.48 12.63
C THR A 118 -4.61 4.34 13.87
N ARG A 119 -5.57 3.97 14.72
CA ARG A 119 -5.73 4.60 16.03
C ARG A 119 -4.61 4.14 16.95
N LEU A 120 -3.89 5.11 17.51
CA LEU A 120 -2.74 4.84 18.39
C LEU A 120 -3.07 5.02 19.88
N ARG A 121 -4.26 5.54 20.20
CA ARG A 121 -4.73 5.80 21.56
C ARG A 121 -6.06 5.12 21.82
N ALA A 122 -6.24 4.65 23.05
CA ALA A 122 -7.52 4.15 23.55
C ALA A 122 -8.50 5.31 23.82
N ALA A 123 -9.75 4.96 24.15
CA ALA A 123 -10.81 5.94 24.42
C ALA A 123 -10.52 6.82 25.65
N ASP A 124 -9.76 6.32 26.62
CA ASP A 124 -9.31 7.06 27.81
C ASP A 124 -8.07 7.94 27.55
N GLY A 125 -7.53 7.92 26.33
CA GLY A 125 -6.32 8.65 25.94
C GLY A 125 -5.01 7.96 26.31
N SER A 126 -5.02 6.77 26.91
CA SER A 126 -3.80 5.97 27.04
C SER A 126 -3.27 5.54 25.66
N TRP A 127 -1.96 5.30 25.55
CA TRP A 127 -1.37 4.74 24.35
C TRP A 127 -1.71 3.25 24.25
N LEU A 128 -2.03 2.80 23.04
CA LEU A 128 -2.11 1.38 22.73
C LEU A 128 -0.70 0.79 22.62
N ASP A 129 -0.58 -0.52 22.77
CA ASP A 129 0.65 -1.22 22.41
C ASP A 129 0.82 -1.19 20.88
N LEU A 130 1.67 -0.29 20.41
CA LEU A 130 1.96 -0.10 18.99
C LEU A 130 2.77 -1.25 18.41
N THR A 131 3.39 -2.07 19.26
CA THR A 131 4.20 -3.23 18.87
C THR A 131 3.38 -4.50 18.63
N ALA A 132 2.10 -4.49 19.07
CA ALA A 132 1.19 -5.62 18.98
C ALA A 132 0.67 -5.87 17.56
N GLY A 133 0.71 -4.87 16.67
CA GLY A 133 0.16 -5.00 15.33
C GLY A 133 0.82 -4.08 14.29
N PRO A 134 0.46 -4.26 13.02
CA PRO A 134 0.91 -3.40 11.92
C PRO A 134 0.40 -1.96 12.12
N GLN A 135 1.18 -0.91 11.87
CA GLN A 135 0.72 0.46 12.08
C GLN A 135 0.71 1.27 10.79
N SER A 136 -0.21 2.22 10.66
CA SER A 136 -0.19 3.24 9.61
C SER A 136 -0.29 4.63 10.22
N ALA A 137 0.63 5.51 9.85
CA ALA A 137 0.43 6.94 10.01
C ALA A 137 -0.81 7.37 9.20
N ALA A 138 -1.45 8.45 9.64
CA ALA A 138 -2.62 8.97 8.93
C ALA A 138 -2.20 9.53 7.57
N ASP A 139 -2.79 9.01 6.50
CA ASP A 139 -2.56 9.46 5.14
C ASP A 139 -3.02 10.92 4.94
N LEU A 140 -2.54 11.54 3.87
CA LEU A 140 -2.83 12.94 3.54
C LEU A 140 -2.90 13.13 2.02
N SER A 141 -3.59 14.19 1.61
CA SER A 141 -3.73 14.56 0.18
C SER A 141 -2.45 15.16 -0.45
N PRO A 142 -1.71 16.08 0.20
CA PRO A 142 -0.54 16.70 -0.41
C PRO A 142 0.53 15.68 -0.81
N THR A 143 0.93 15.68 -2.08
CA THR A 143 1.93 14.75 -2.62
C THR A 143 3.25 14.85 -1.84
N ALA A 144 3.84 13.69 -1.56
CA ALA A 144 5.05 13.52 -0.74
C ALA A 144 4.99 14.03 0.72
N GLY A 145 3.87 14.58 1.21
CA GLY A 145 3.75 15.06 2.59
C GLY A 145 3.92 13.97 3.66
N GLN A 146 3.81 12.69 3.29
CA GLN A 146 4.10 11.54 4.14
C GLN A 146 5.61 11.31 4.35
N MET A 147 6.47 11.84 3.49
CA MET A 147 7.92 11.55 3.50
C MET A 147 8.63 12.11 4.74
N PRO A 148 8.37 13.35 5.22
CA PRO A 148 9.01 13.84 6.45
C PRO A 148 8.57 13.05 7.69
N ARG A 149 7.31 12.57 7.74
CA ARG A 149 6.82 11.71 8.83
C ARG A 149 7.54 10.36 8.85
N LEU A 150 7.86 9.81 7.68
CA LEU A 150 8.62 8.57 7.56
C LEU A 150 10.00 8.68 8.22
N VAL A 151 10.68 9.82 8.09
CA VAL A 151 11.98 10.07 8.74
C VAL A 151 11.88 9.90 10.25
N GLY A 152 10.89 10.53 10.88
CA GLY A 152 10.68 10.44 12.33
C GLY A 152 10.34 9.03 12.80
N LEU A 153 9.48 8.33 12.06
CA LEU A 153 9.09 6.95 12.36
C LEU A 153 10.30 6.00 12.30
N GLY A 154 11.12 6.09 11.26
CA GLY A 154 12.33 5.28 11.12
C GLY A 154 13.37 5.63 12.19
N TYR A 155 13.62 6.93 12.40
CA TYR A 155 14.64 7.37 13.36
C TYR A 155 14.30 6.96 14.80
N ALA A 156 13.01 6.93 15.16
CA ALA A 156 12.58 6.44 16.47
C ALA A 156 13.05 4.99 16.73
N SER A 157 12.94 4.09 15.75
CA SER A 157 13.44 2.71 15.87
C SER A 157 14.95 2.66 16.15
N ARG A 158 15.73 3.47 15.43
CA ARG A 158 17.18 3.61 15.71
C ARG A 158 17.45 4.11 17.13
N LEU A 159 16.72 5.12 17.59
CA LEU A 159 16.90 5.66 18.94
C LEU A 159 16.60 4.61 20.02
N TYR A 160 15.54 3.81 19.87
CA TYR A 160 15.23 2.71 20.79
C TYR A 160 16.35 1.66 20.86
N ARG A 161 17.07 1.45 19.76
CA ARG A 161 18.22 0.55 19.70
C ARG A 161 19.47 1.14 20.38
N GLU A 162 19.73 2.43 20.18
CA GLU A 162 20.98 3.08 20.62
C GLU A 162 20.92 3.65 22.03
N LEU A 163 19.73 4.00 22.55
CA LEU A 163 19.57 4.71 23.81
C LEU A 163 18.91 3.82 24.88
N PRO A 164 19.68 3.26 25.84
CA PRO A 164 19.14 2.37 26.88
C PRO A 164 18.04 3.00 27.72
N GLY A 165 18.07 4.33 27.89
CA GLY A 165 17.04 5.08 28.63
C GLY A 165 15.65 4.99 28.02
N LEU A 166 15.54 4.69 26.72
CA LEU A 166 14.24 4.53 26.05
C LEU A 166 13.58 3.19 26.34
N ALA A 167 14.31 2.20 26.88
CA ALA A 167 13.74 0.90 27.20
C ALA A 167 12.52 1.03 28.14
N ALA A 168 12.50 2.00 29.06
CA ALA A 168 11.37 2.21 29.97
C ALA A 168 10.02 2.46 29.28
N PHE A 169 10.02 2.97 28.03
CA PHE A 169 8.81 3.21 27.24
C PHE A 169 8.36 1.93 26.52
N ARG A 170 7.62 1.09 27.25
CA ARG A 170 7.05 -0.16 26.71
C ARG A 170 5.92 0.13 25.72
N GLY A 171 5.71 -0.79 24.78
CA GLY A 171 4.61 -0.71 23.81
C GLY A 171 4.83 0.23 22.63
N PHE A 172 6.03 0.80 22.48
CA PHE A 172 6.39 1.65 21.33
C PHE A 172 7.46 1.05 20.43
N SER A 173 8.27 0.11 20.94
CA SER A 173 9.31 -0.56 20.18
C SER A 173 9.73 -1.88 20.85
N LYS A 174 10.17 -2.83 20.04
CA LYS A 174 10.81 -4.12 20.39
C LYS A 174 12.32 -3.97 20.25
N GLY A 175 12.91 -3.04 21.00
CA GLY A 175 14.36 -2.82 21.02
C GLY A 175 14.93 -2.20 19.74
N GLY A 176 14.12 -1.44 19.01
CA GLY A 176 14.49 -0.82 17.74
C GLY A 176 14.62 -1.83 16.60
N ASP A 177 13.82 -2.90 16.63
CA ASP A 177 13.75 -3.88 15.53
C ASP A 177 12.74 -3.45 14.45
N GLU A 178 11.96 -2.38 14.66
CA GLU A 178 10.96 -1.90 13.71
C GLU A 178 11.59 -1.30 12.45
N VAL A 179 10.89 -1.45 11.32
CA VAL A 179 11.16 -0.75 10.06
C VAL A 179 10.00 0.20 9.76
N ALA A 180 10.32 1.41 9.30
CA ALA A 180 9.32 2.32 8.78
C ALA A 180 9.26 2.23 7.25
N PHE A 181 8.08 1.93 6.72
CA PHE A 181 7.82 1.70 5.31
C PHE A 181 7.14 2.92 4.70
N GLY A 182 7.81 3.55 3.73
CA GLY A 182 7.25 4.62 2.91
C GLY A 182 6.70 4.05 1.61
N THR A 183 5.58 4.59 1.15
CA THR A 183 5.08 4.33 -0.21
C THR A 183 4.82 5.65 -0.91
N ILE A 184 5.11 5.69 -2.21
CA ILE A 184 5.00 6.92 -3.02
C ILE A 184 4.84 6.56 -4.50
N GLY A 185 4.11 7.36 -5.27
CA GLY A 185 4.09 7.24 -6.73
C GLY A 185 5.32 7.90 -7.37
N ASN A 186 5.77 7.42 -8.53
CA ASN A 186 6.84 8.02 -9.33
C ASN A 186 6.73 9.55 -9.44
N ALA A 187 5.53 10.05 -9.74
CA ALA A 187 5.29 11.48 -9.90
C ALA A 187 5.54 12.32 -8.66
N SER A 188 5.19 11.77 -7.49
CA SER A 188 5.41 12.47 -6.22
C SER A 188 6.88 12.50 -5.81
N CYS A 189 7.77 11.75 -6.49
CA CYS A 189 9.21 11.82 -6.27
C CYS A 189 9.84 13.12 -6.80
N ALA A 190 9.11 13.89 -7.62
CA ALA A 190 9.53 15.23 -8.05
C ALA A 190 9.43 16.29 -6.92
N GLU A 191 8.69 15.99 -5.84
CA GLU A 191 8.53 16.90 -4.71
C GLU A 191 9.79 16.99 -3.83
N GLY A 192 10.11 18.18 -3.34
CA GLY A 192 11.31 18.41 -2.50
C GLY A 192 11.36 17.53 -1.25
N HIS A 193 10.19 17.29 -0.62
CA HIS A 193 10.07 16.43 0.56
C HIS A 193 10.63 15.01 0.36
N PHE A 194 10.55 14.47 -0.86
CA PHE A 194 11.10 13.14 -1.16
C PHE A 194 12.63 13.15 -1.02
N TRP A 195 13.30 14.12 -1.65
CA TRP A 195 14.76 14.26 -1.65
C TRP A 195 15.31 14.60 -0.26
N GLU A 196 14.65 15.52 0.43
CA GLU A 196 14.99 15.90 1.80
C GLU A 196 14.89 14.70 2.76
N ALA A 197 13.81 13.91 2.64
CA ALA A 197 13.61 12.73 3.46
C ALA A 197 14.62 11.63 3.16
N LEU A 198 14.92 11.33 1.88
CA LEU A 198 15.93 10.34 1.51
C LEU A 198 17.31 10.70 2.04
N ASN A 199 17.71 11.97 1.90
CA ASN A 199 18.95 12.45 2.50
C ASN A 199 18.95 12.28 4.02
N ALA A 200 17.86 12.69 4.68
CA ALA A 200 17.75 12.61 6.13
C ALA A 200 17.85 11.16 6.65
N VAL A 201 17.13 10.20 6.05
CA VAL A 201 17.18 8.79 6.51
C VAL A 201 18.56 8.17 6.28
N ALA A 202 19.28 8.57 5.23
CA ALA A 202 20.66 8.11 4.98
C ALA A 202 21.63 8.65 6.04
N VAL A 203 21.58 9.95 6.33
CA VAL A 203 22.39 10.59 7.38
C VAL A 203 22.07 10.01 8.76
N LEU A 204 20.79 9.85 9.05
CA LEU A 204 20.30 9.31 10.31
C LEU A 204 20.38 7.79 10.39
N LYS A 205 20.86 7.08 9.36
CA LYS A 205 20.90 5.61 9.31
C LYS A 205 19.60 4.99 9.83
N ALA A 206 18.47 5.57 9.42
CA ALA A 206 17.18 5.16 9.92
C ALA A 206 16.73 3.88 9.20
N PRO A 207 16.17 2.87 9.89
CA PRO A 207 15.59 1.68 9.26
C PRO A 207 14.32 2.03 8.48
N VAL A 208 14.50 2.56 7.28
CA VAL A 208 13.43 3.01 6.38
C VAL A 208 13.51 2.25 5.06
N LEU A 209 12.38 1.72 4.61
CA LEU A 209 12.21 1.17 3.27
C LEU A 209 11.19 2.00 2.50
N VAL A 210 11.58 2.62 1.39
CA VAL A 210 10.68 3.38 0.52
C VAL A 210 10.34 2.54 -0.72
N SER A 211 9.06 2.34 -0.98
CA SER A 211 8.58 1.69 -2.21
C SER A 211 8.01 2.73 -3.16
N VAL A 212 8.52 2.76 -4.39
CA VAL A 212 8.03 3.66 -5.43
C VAL A 212 7.17 2.88 -6.41
N TRP A 213 5.91 3.30 -6.55
CA TRP A 213 4.97 2.77 -7.53
C TRP A 213 5.09 3.57 -8.83
N ASP A 214 5.91 3.08 -9.76
CA ASP A 214 6.09 3.70 -11.07
C ASP A 214 5.17 3.08 -12.12
N ASP A 215 4.05 3.77 -12.37
CA ASP A 215 3.11 3.47 -13.44
C ASP A 215 3.31 4.38 -14.67
N ASP A 216 4.45 5.05 -14.76
CA ASP A 216 4.88 5.97 -15.83
C ASP A 216 4.16 7.33 -15.85
N TYR A 217 3.12 7.55 -15.03
CA TYR A 217 2.27 8.74 -15.13
C TYR A 217 1.96 9.44 -13.80
N GLY A 218 2.21 10.75 -13.75
CA GLY A 218 1.60 11.66 -12.78
C GLY A 218 0.33 12.28 -13.32
N ILE A 219 -0.83 11.68 -13.04
CA ILE A 219 -2.11 12.02 -13.67
C ILE A 219 -1.98 11.85 -15.19
N SER A 220 -1.71 12.93 -15.92
CA SER A 220 -1.55 12.95 -17.38
C SER A 220 -0.12 13.23 -17.84
N VAL A 221 0.81 13.42 -16.90
CA VAL A 221 2.18 13.84 -17.18
C VAL A 221 3.11 12.62 -17.11
N PRO A 222 3.74 12.21 -18.22
CA PRO A 222 4.66 11.07 -18.22
C PRO A 222 6.00 11.40 -17.54
N ASN A 223 6.75 10.35 -17.16
CA ASN A 223 8.02 10.45 -16.44
C ASN A 223 9.04 11.40 -17.08
N GLU A 224 9.08 11.52 -18.41
CA GLU A 224 10.00 12.40 -19.15
C GLU A 224 9.89 13.88 -18.78
N PHE A 225 8.74 14.32 -18.25
CA PHE A 225 8.54 15.69 -17.77
C PHE A 225 8.65 15.84 -16.25
N GLN A 226 8.83 14.75 -15.50
CA GLN A 226 8.81 14.76 -14.04
C GLN A 226 10.17 14.44 -13.43
N LEU A 227 10.94 13.57 -14.09
CA LEU A 227 12.21 13.06 -13.58
C LEU A 227 13.30 13.25 -14.62
N ALA A 228 14.47 13.69 -14.16
CA ALA A 228 15.65 13.68 -15.02
C ALA A 228 15.94 12.22 -15.44
N LYS A 229 16.25 12.04 -16.73
CA LYS A 229 16.43 10.73 -17.40
C LYS A 229 15.18 9.86 -17.48
N ALA A 230 14.01 10.35 -17.06
CA ALA A 230 12.77 9.57 -16.98
C ALA A 230 12.88 8.27 -16.16
N ASP A 231 13.93 8.13 -15.34
CA ASP A 231 14.23 6.91 -14.59
C ASP A 231 14.71 7.27 -13.18
N LEU A 232 13.88 6.93 -12.19
CA LEU A 232 14.18 7.23 -10.79
C LEU A 232 15.38 6.44 -10.26
N SER A 233 15.57 5.18 -10.69
CA SER A 233 16.71 4.37 -10.25
C SER A 233 18.03 4.95 -10.73
N GLU A 234 18.07 5.47 -11.95
CA GLU A 234 19.25 6.15 -12.48
C GLU A 234 19.51 7.49 -11.80
N LEU A 235 18.45 8.22 -11.45
CA LEU A 235 18.55 9.51 -10.77
C LEU A 235 19.05 9.33 -9.32
N LEU A 236 18.61 8.27 -8.64
CA LEU A 236 18.96 7.98 -7.26
C LEU A 236 20.39 7.45 -7.05
N GLN A 237 21.15 7.13 -8.11
CA GLN A 237 22.51 6.59 -7.97
C GLN A 237 23.44 7.48 -7.13
N GLY A 238 23.21 8.80 -7.09
CA GLY A 238 23.97 9.71 -6.22
C GLY A 238 23.80 9.46 -4.71
N PHE A 239 22.71 8.79 -4.31
CA PHE A 239 22.44 8.41 -2.91
C PHE A 239 22.89 6.98 -2.57
N ALA A 240 23.27 6.19 -3.58
CA ALA A 240 23.63 4.80 -3.37
C ALA A 240 24.88 4.67 -2.49
N ARG A 241 24.91 3.70 -1.58
CA ARG A 241 26.16 3.37 -0.88
C ARG A 241 27.18 2.79 -1.86
N ARG A 242 28.46 3.12 -1.68
CA ARG A 242 29.55 2.61 -2.54
C ARG A 242 30.06 1.24 -2.12
N ALA A 243 29.97 0.92 -0.83
CA ALA A 243 30.36 -0.37 -0.27
C ALA A 243 29.54 -0.71 0.98
N PRO A 244 29.48 -1.99 1.40
CA PRO A 244 28.90 -2.37 2.68
C PRO A 244 29.52 -1.60 3.86
N GLY A 245 28.70 -1.12 4.79
CA GLY A 245 29.14 -0.33 5.94
C GLY A 245 29.34 1.17 5.69
N GLU A 246 29.35 1.63 4.42
CA GLU A 246 29.37 3.06 4.11
C GLU A 246 27.99 3.70 4.22
N PRO A 247 27.90 5.01 4.54
CA PRO A 247 26.64 5.75 4.46
C PRO A 247 26.07 5.76 3.05
N GLY A 248 24.75 5.74 2.95
CA GLY A 248 24.02 5.78 1.69
C GLY A 248 22.72 5.00 1.79
N ILE A 249 22.14 4.71 0.63
CA ILE A 249 20.87 4.01 0.48
C ILE A 249 21.11 2.75 -0.35
N ASP A 250 20.47 1.65 0.01
CA ASP A 250 20.37 0.46 -0.84
C ASP A 250 19.28 0.67 -1.90
N LEU A 251 19.63 0.60 -3.18
CA LEU A 251 18.70 0.78 -4.29
C LEU A 251 18.36 -0.57 -4.93
N TRP A 252 17.07 -0.82 -5.08
CA TRP A 252 16.52 -2.00 -5.73
C TRP A 252 15.59 -1.57 -6.86
N SER A 253 15.53 -2.36 -7.94
CA SER A 253 14.62 -2.15 -9.06
C SER A 253 14.03 -3.49 -9.46
N VAL A 254 12.71 -3.53 -9.67
CA VAL A 254 11.98 -4.76 -9.97
C VAL A 254 10.74 -4.46 -10.78
N ALA A 255 10.36 -5.36 -11.69
CA ALA A 255 9.14 -5.23 -12.47
C ALA A 255 7.90 -5.52 -11.61
N GLY A 256 6.88 -4.69 -11.72
CA GLY A 256 5.67 -4.75 -10.91
C GLY A 256 4.75 -5.94 -11.21
N TRP A 257 4.96 -6.62 -12.34
CA TRP A 257 4.21 -7.80 -12.72
C TRP A 257 4.90 -9.12 -12.35
N ASP A 258 6.17 -9.09 -11.93
CA ASP A 258 6.96 -10.28 -11.56
C ASP A 258 6.82 -10.55 -10.05
N TYR A 259 5.76 -11.27 -9.69
CA TYR A 259 5.43 -11.54 -8.28
C TYR A 259 6.55 -12.28 -7.53
N PRO A 260 7.17 -13.35 -8.05
CA PRO A 260 8.33 -13.98 -7.40
C PRO A 260 9.49 -13.00 -7.14
N ALA A 261 9.90 -12.23 -8.16
CA ALA A 261 11.00 -11.28 -8.00
C ALA A 261 10.67 -10.16 -7.01
N LEU A 262 9.41 -9.71 -6.96
CA LEU A 262 8.94 -8.76 -5.95
C LEU A 262 9.10 -9.33 -4.53
N VAL A 263 8.67 -10.57 -4.30
CA VAL A 263 8.79 -11.23 -2.99
C VAL A 263 10.26 -11.33 -2.58
N ASP A 264 11.14 -11.81 -3.46
CA ASP A 264 12.56 -11.94 -3.18
C ASP A 264 13.22 -10.57 -2.91
N THR A 265 12.86 -9.56 -3.68
CA THR A 265 13.36 -8.18 -3.51
C THR A 265 12.98 -7.62 -2.15
N TYR A 266 11.72 -7.73 -1.75
CA TYR A 266 11.27 -7.19 -0.46
C TYR A 266 11.84 -7.96 0.73
N LEU A 267 11.99 -9.29 0.61
CA LEU A 267 12.65 -10.12 1.64
C LEU A 267 14.10 -9.66 1.84
N ALA A 268 14.87 -9.54 0.75
CA ALA A 268 16.27 -9.14 0.81
C ALA A 268 16.44 -7.70 1.29
N ALA A 269 15.67 -6.75 0.74
CA ALA A 269 15.76 -5.34 1.09
C ALA A 269 15.41 -5.12 2.57
N THR A 270 14.27 -5.64 3.04
CA THR A 270 13.80 -5.42 4.41
C THR A 270 14.71 -6.04 5.45
N GLU A 271 15.26 -7.23 5.18
CA GLU A 271 16.22 -7.88 6.09
C GLU A 271 17.46 -7.00 6.30
N ARG A 272 18.00 -6.40 5.24
CA ARG A 272 19.11 -5.46 5.33
C ARG A 272 18.72 -4.19 6.08
N VAL A 273 17.59 -3.58 5.76
CA VAL A 273 17.11 -2.37 6.47
C VAL A 273 17.02 -2.63 7.98
N ARG A 274 16.42 -3.75 8.36
CA ARG A 274 16.17 -4.10 9.76
C ARG A 274 17.46 -4.37 10.54
N ARG A 275 18.38 -5.13 9.93
CA ARG A 275 19.63 -5.53 10.59
C ARG A 275 20.69 -4.46 10.56
N GLU A 276 20.94 -3.88 9.40
CA GLU A 276 22.06 -2.95 9.18
C GLU A 276 21.69 -1.50 9.49
N HIS A 277 20.40 -1.16 9.63
CA HIS A 277 19.94 0.24 9.75
C HIS A 277 20.43 1.10 8.58
N VAL A 278 20.48 0.49 7.40
CA VAL A 278 20.74 1.15 6.12
C VAL A 278 19.39 1.32 5.43
N PRO A 279 18.96 2.56 5.11
CA PRO A 279 17.70 2.75 4.42
C PRO A 279 17.76 2.17 3.00
N ALA A 280 16.60 1.81 2.46
CA ALA A 280 16.48 1.27 1.12
C ALA A 280 15.36 1.94 0.31
N VAL A 281 15.54 1.97 -1.01
CA VAL A 281 14.48 2.31 -1.98
C VAL A 281 14.27 1.12 -2.90
N VAL A 282 13.02 0.68 -3.03
CA VAL A 282 12.58 -0.30 -4.01
C VAL A 282 11.78 0.42 -5.08
N HIS A 283 12.37 0.58 -6.26
CA HIS A 283 11.71 1.16 -7.43
C HIS A 283 10.95 0.05 -8.16
N VAL A 284 9.63 0.03 -8.02
CA VAL A 284 8.77 -0.93 -8.71
C VAL A 284 8.29 -0.30 -10.00
N ARG A 285 8.80 -0.82 -11.11
CA ARG A 285 8.60 -0.31 -12.47
C ARG A 285 7.52 -1.08 -13.19
N GLU A 286 7.13 -0.59 -14.36
CA GLU A 286 6.20 -1.30 -15.25
C GLU A 286 4.85 -1.61 -14.57
N LEU A 287 4.39 -0.69 -13.72
CA LEU A 287 3.04 -0.78 -13.16
C LEU A 287 1.99 -0.24 -14.11
N THR A 288 0.76 -0.68 -13.90
CA THR A 288 -0.40 -0.25 -14.68
C THR A 288 -1.31 0.64 -13.84
N GLN A 289 -2.27 1.31 -14.50
CA GLN A 289 -3.33 2.06 -13.84
C GLN A 289 -4.65 1.89 -14.61
N PRO A 290 -5.26 0.69 -14.54
CA PRO A 290 -6.38 0.29 -15.41
C PRO A 290 -7.61 1.20 -15.37
N GLN A 291 -7.98 1.71 -14.20
CA GLN A 291 -9.13 2.59 -14.03
C GLN A 291 -8.81 4.08 -14.26
N GLY A 292 -7.57 4.41 -14.56
CA GLY A 292 -7.06 5.77 -14.63
C GLY A 292 -6.83 6.40 -13.26
N HIS A 293 -6.51 7.70 -13.28
CA HIS A 293 -6.02 8.37 -12.08
C HIS A 293 -7.09 8.47 -10.98
N SER A 294 -8.29 8.94 -11.31
CA SER A 294 -9.41 9.08 -10.37
C SER A 294 -10.73 9.08 -11.14
N THR A 295 -11.84 9.20 -10.42
CA THR A 295 -13.17 9.36 -11.02
C THR A 295 -13.39 10.71 -11.71
N SER A 296 -12.44 11.65 -11.62
CA SER A 296 -12.57 13.01 -12.17
C SER A 296 -12.14 13.15 -13.63
N GLY A 297 -11.58 12.11 -14.25
CA GLY A 297 -11.11 12.18 -15.64
C GLY A 297 -10.89 10.81 -16.27
N SER A 298 -10.83 10.77 -17.60
CA SER A 298 -10.49 9.55 -18.35
C SER A 298 -9.02 9.58 -18.76
N HIS A 299 -8.34 8.46 -18.53
CA HIS A 299 -6.94 8.26 -18.90
C HIS A 299 -6.73 8.09 -20.41
N GLU A 300 -7.78 7.71 -21.15
CA GLU A 300 -7.78 7.64 -22.63
C GLU A 300 -7.54 9.00 -23.30
N ARG A 301 -7.63 10.11 -22.56
CA ARG A 301 -7.35 11.45 -23.08
C ARG A 301 -5.86 11.74 -23.23
N TYR A 302 -5.00 11.00 -22.54
CA TYR A 302 -3.55 11.25 -22.52
C TYR A 302 -2.69 9.99 -22.66
N LYS A 303 -3.25 8.78 -22.45
CA LYS A 303 -2.56 7.53 -22.76
C LYS A 303 -2.81 7.14 -24.21
N SER A 304 -1.75 6.77 -24.93
CA SER A 304 -1.85 6.24 -26.30
C SER A 304 -2.53 4.88 -26.32
N LYS A 305 -3.07 4.48 -27.47
CA LYS A 305 -3.67 3.13 -27.62
C LYS A 305 -2.63 2.03 -27.40
N GLU A 306 -1.38 2.30 -27.76
CA GLU A 306 -0.23 1.42 -27.53
C GLU A 306 -0.01 1.21 -26.04
N ARG A 307 -0.02 2.29 -25.24
CA ARG A 307 0.10 2.21 -23.78
C ARG A 307 -1.06 1.45 -23.15
N LEU A 308 -2.29 1.68 -23.60
CA LEU A 308 -3.46 0.97 -23.06
C LEU A 308 -3.39 -0.54 -23.32
N ARG A 309 -3.01 -0.96 -24.54
CA ARG A 309 -2.78 -2.37 -24.86
C ARG A 309 -1.66 -2.97 -24.00
N TRP A 310 -0.56 -2.23 -23.83
CA TRP A 310 0.55 -2.67 -22.98
C TRP A 310 0.08 -2.89 -21.53
N GLU A 311 -0.73 -1.99 -20.96
CA GLU A 311 -1.28 -2.15 -19.60
C GLU A 311 -2.21 -3.37 -19.47
N GLU A 312 -2.97 -3.72 -20.52
CA GLU A 312 -3.80 -4.91 -20.52
C GLU A 312 -2.98 -6.22 -20.52
N GLU A 313 -1.86 -6.22 -21.25
CA GLU A 313 -0.90 -7.33 -21.39
C GLU A 313 -0.03 -7.52 -20.14
N HIS A 314 0.30 -6.41 -19.46
CA HIS A 314 1.18 -6.37 -18.28
C HIS A 314 0.41 -6.23 -16.96
N ASP A 315 -0.90 -6.48 -16.96
CA ASP A 315 -1.70 -6.52 -15.72
C ASP A 315 -1.13 -7.57 -14.75
N GLY A 316 -0.71 -7.12 -13.57
CA GLY A 316 -0.05 -7.98 -12.59
C GLY A 316 -0.87 -9.22 -12.21
N LEU A 317 -2.18 -9.11 -12.01
CA LEU A 317 -3.01 -10.27 -11.62
C LEU A 317 -3.13 -11.27 -12.77
N LYS A 318 -3.18 -10.81 -14.02
CA LYS A 318 -3.15 -11.70 -15.19
C LYS A 318 -1.80 -12.39 -15.35
N ARG A 319 -0.70 -11.67 -15.12
CA ARG A 319 0.67 -12.22 -15.17
C ARG A 319 0.89 -13.25 -14.06
N MET A 320 0.42 -12.98 -12.84
CA MET A 320 0.44 -13.94 -11.74
C MET A 320 -0.42 -15.17 -12.04
N ARG A 321 -1.59 -15.00 -12.68
CA ARG A 321 -2.41 -16.13 -13.13
C ARG A 321 -1.64 -17.06 -14.08
N GLY A 322 -0.99 -16.49 -15.10
CA GLY A 322 -0.17 -17.26 -16.04
C GLY A 322 0.94 -18.03 -15.33
N TRP A 323 1.70 -17.34 -14.49
CA TRP A 323 2.76 -17.96 -13.70
C TRP A 323 2.26 -19.11 -12.79
N LEU A 324 1.12 -18.94 -12.11
CA LEU A 324 0.52 -19.98 -11.27
C LEU A 324 0.15 -21.25 -12.06
N LEU A 325 -0.28 -21.10 -13.31
CA LEU A 325 -0.59 -22.22 -14.21
C LEU A 325 0.69 -22.89 -14.71
N ASP A 326 1.68 -22.09 -15.12
CA ASP A 326 2.96 -22.57 -15.67
C ASP A 326 3.75 -23.37 -14.62
N GLU A 327 3.76 -22.91 -13.37
CA GLU A 327 4.41 -23.60 -12.25
C GLU A 327 3.58 -24.79 -11.69
N GLY A 328 2.38 -25.04 -12.23
CA GLY A 328 1.48 -26.08 -11.73
C GLY A 328 1.00 -25.84 -10.29
N MET A 329 1.04 -24.60 -9.81
CA MET A 329 0.59 -24.23 -8.47
C MET A 329 -0.93 -24.25 -8.34
N ALA A 330 -1.68 -24.05 -9.43
CA ALA A 330 -3.12 -24.22 -9.45
C ALA A 330 -3.61 -24.59 -10.85
N SER A 331 -4.78 -25.23 -10.92
CA SER A 331 -5.51 -25.43 -12.17
C SER A 331 -6.30 -24.17 -12.56
N ALA A 332 -6.64 -24.05 -13.85
CA ALA A 332 -7.48 -22.95 -14.34
C ALA A 332 -8.84 -22.89 -13.61
N ALA A 333 -9.45 -24.05 -13.33
CA ALA A 333 -10.72 -24.14 -12.63
C ALA A 333 -10.63 -23.64 -11.17
N GLU A 334 -9.53 -23.93 -10.48
CA GLU A 334 -9.29 -23.39 -9.13
C GLU A 334 -9.14 -21.86 -9.17
N LEU A 335 -8.39 -21.33 -10.12
CA LEU A 335 -8.19 -19.87 -10.24
C LEU A 335 -9.50 -19.16 -10.61
N ASP A 336 -10.30 -19.73 -11.51
CA ASP A 336 -11.63 -19.21 -11.85
C ASP A 336 -12.56 -19.16 -10.64
N ALA A 337 -12.51 -20.19 -9.78
CA ALA A 337 -13.28 -20.21 -8.54
C ALA A 337 -12.83 -19.10 -7.58
N LEU A 338 -11.51 -18.92 -7.38
CA LEU A 338 -10.97 -17.85 -6.52
C LEU A 338 -11.35 -16.45 -7.02
N GLU A 339 -11.31 -16.22 -8.32
CA GLU A 339 -11.74 -14.96 -8.94
C GLU A 339 -13.24 -14.70 -8.73
N ALA A 340 -14.07 -15.72 -8.94
CA ALA A 340 -15.51 -15.63 -8.73
C ALA A 340 -15.88 -15.38 -7.26
N GLU A 341 -15.21 -16.06 -6.33
CA GLU A 341 -15.36 -15.85 -4.89
C GLU A 341 -14.94 -14.44 -4.47
N ALA A 342 -13.82 -13.93 -5.00
CA ALA A 342 -13.35 -12.57 -4.73
C ALA A 342 -14.38 -11.52 -5.19
N LEU A 343 -14.97 -11.69 -6.38
CA LEU A 343 -16.03 -10.83 -6.87
C LEU A 343 -17.28 -10.89 -5.99
N ALA A 344 -17.69 -12.10 -5.59
CA ALA A 344 -18.84 -12.30 -4.72
C ALA A 344 -18.63 -11.59 -3.37
N ALA A 345 -17.46 -11.76 -2.75
CA ALA A 345 -17.09 -11.11 -1.49
C ALA A 345 -17.16 -9.58 -1.59
N ALA A 346 -16.56 -8.99 -2.64
CA ALA A 346 -16.58 -7.54 -2.84
C ALA A 346 -18.01 -7.00 -3.06
N ARG A 347 -18.86 -7.72 -3.81
CA ARG A 347 -20.28 -7.34 -3.99
C ARG A 347 -21.08 -7.43 -2.69
N GLU A 348 -20.81 -8.46 -1.89
CA GLU A 348 -21.51 -8.67 -0.62
C GLU A 348 -21.15 -7.57 0.39
N ALA A 349 -19.85 -7.28 0.53
CA ALA A 349 -19.36 -6.17 1.36
C ALA A 349 -19.92 -4.81 0.90
N GLN A 350 -19.98 -4.56 -0.41
CA GLN A 350 -20.59 -3.35 -0.96
C GLN A 350 -22.07 -3.21 -0.53
N ARG A 351 -22.87 -4.27 -0.68
CA ARG A 351 -24.29 -4.25 -0.31
C ARG A 351 -24.48 -4.01 1.19
N ARG A 352 -23.73 -4.74 2.03
CA ARG A 352 -23.79 -4.58 3.49
C ARG A 352 -23.42 -3.17 3.93
N SER A 353 -22.31 -2.65 3.41
CA SER A 353 -21.81 -1.32 3.77
C SER A 353 -22.77 -0.22 3.32
N TRP A 354 -23.34 -0.34 2.12
CA TRP A 354 -24.35 0.60 1.64
C TRP A 354 -25.61 0.57 2.52
N ALA A 355 -26.12 -0.62 2.85
CA ALA A 355 -27.28 -0.74 3.72
C ALA A 355 -27.00 -0.20 5.13
N ALA A 356 -25.80 -0.46 5.68
CA ALA A 356 -25.38 0.05 6.98
C ALA A 356 -25.28 1.58 7.02
N PHE A 357 -24.86 2.20 5.93
CA PHE A 357 -24.81 3.65 5.77
C PHE A 357 -26.20 4.26 5.54
N GLU A 358 -27.01 3.69 4.65
CA GLU A 358 -28.28 4.27 4.18
C GLU A 358 -29.44 4.07 5.17
N ASN A 359 -29.55 2.90 5.79
CA ASN A 359 -30.71 2.55 6.64
C ASN A 359 -30.91 3.50 7.83
N PRO A 360 -29.85 3.90 8.58
CA PRO A 360 -30.02 4.87 9.67
C PRO A 360 -30.54 6.23 9.18
N LEU A 361 -30.09 6.68 8.01
CA LEU A 361 -30.51 7.95 7.40
C LEU A 361 -31.98 7.90 6.97
N ARG A 362 -32.42 6.79 6.37
CA ARG A 362 -33.83 6.58 6.01
C ARG A 362 -34.72 6.54 7.25
N ALA A 363 -34.32 5.78 8.27
CA ALA A 363 -35.07 5.69 9.52
C ALA A 363 -35.14 7.04 10.25
N GLU A 364 -34.14 7.90 10.12
CA GLU A 364 -34.20 9.28 10.61
C GLU A 364 -35.16 10.14 9.80
N ALA A 365 -35.09 10.07 8.47
CA ALA A 365 -35.99 10.80 7.58
C ALA A 365 -37.46 10.42 7.76
N GLU A 366 -37.77 9.15 8.07
CA GLU A 366 -39.14 8.69 8.38
C GLU A 366 -39.67 9.19 9.74
N ARG A 367 -38.78 9.62 10.66
CA ARG A 367 -39.15 10.17 11.97
C ARG A 367 -39.35 11.69 11.97
N LEU A 368 -38.82 12.38 10.97
CA LEU A 368 -38.92 13.84 10.77
C LEU A 368 -40.15 14.17 9.93
#